data_AF-A0A944MYG1-F1
#
_entry.id   AF-A0A944MYG1-F1
#
_cell.length_a   1.000
_cell.length_b   1.000
_cell.length_c   1.000
_cell.angle_alpha   90.00
_cell.angle_beta   90.00
_cell.angle_gamma   90.00
#
_symmetry.space_group_name_H-M   'P 1'
#
loop_
_entity.id
_entity.type
_entity.pdbx_description
1 polymer ?
#
loop_
_entity_poly.entity_id
_entity_poly.type
_entity_poly.pdbx_seq_one_letter_code
_entity_poly.pdbx_strand_id
1 'polypeptide(L)'
;MPGASEDPHIIYDAGVQKWRVLVCAKGGPGYPATLYEADQWNGPFKQIAGPVDINSTGCLLQKFGGQYYALFGGKGGQFHVYSYPELNALGALDMDRPPWSEGENSRCWPNVIPLPEGYPAPYIALSMDRANYPGLKGWTYGALYLYHGHVRPQTERNQE
;
A
#
# COMPACT_ATOMS: atom_id res chain seq x y z
N MET A 1 -19.86 -1.80 2.89
CA MET A 1 -19.09 -2.02 1.65
C MET A 1 -19.79 -3.11 0.86
N PRO A 2 -20.27 -2.83 -0.36
CA PRO A 2 -20.91 -3.85 -1.17
C PRO A 2 -19.88 -4.78 -1.83
N GLY A 3 -20.17 -6.09 -1.90
CA GLY A 3 -19.38 -7.07 -2.64
C GLY A 3 -18.18 -7.65 -1.89
N ALA A 4 -17.32 -8.37 -2.62
CA ALA A 4 -16.07 -8.92 -2.11
C ALA A 4 -15.01 -7.82 -2.01
N SER A 5 -14.32 -7.75 -0.87
CA SER A 5 -13.21 -6.82 -0.63
C SER A 5 -12.11 -7.55 0.13
N GLU A 6 -10.87 -7.25 -0.21
CA GLU A 6 -9.67 -7.92 0.33
C GLU A 6 -8.69 -6.88 0.86
N ASP A 7 -7.76 -7.34 1.69
CA ASP A 7 -6.62 -6.58 2.23
C ASP A 7 -6.98 -5.22 2.87
N PRO A 8 -7.93 -5.15 3.82
CA PRO A 8 -8.34 -3.87 4.38
C PRO A 8 -7.26 -3.27 5.29
N HIS A 9 -7.08 -1.94 5.18
CA HIS A 9 -6.40 -1.16 6.20
C HIS A 9 -7.29 -0.02 6.68
N ILE A 10 -7.54 0.01 8.00
CA ILE A 10 -8.45 0.95 8.65
C ILE A 10 -7.68 1.86 9.59
N ILE A 11 -8.01 3.15 9.56
CA ILE A 11 -7.50 4.17 10.49
C ILE A 11 -8.66 5.02 11.00
N TYR A 12 -8.45 5.67 12.15
CA TYR A 12 -9.25 6.82 12.54
C TYR A 12 -8.52 8.10 12.11
N ASP A 13 -9.12 8.85 11.19
CA ASP A 13 -8.59 10.15 10.78
C ASP A 13 -9.19 11.25 11.67
N ALA A 14 -8.42 11.64 12.68
CA ALA A 14 -8.81 12.69 13.62
C ALA A 14 -9.01 14.07 12.96
N GLY A 15 -8.41 14.34 11.79
CA GLY A 15 -8.57 15.60 11.08
C GLY A 15 -9.97 15.81 10.52
N VAL A 16 -10.67 14.72 10.20
CA VAL A 16 -12.06 14.74 9.72
C VAL A 16 -13.05 14.02 10.64
N GLN A 17 -12.54 13.46 11.75
CA GLN A 17 -13.29 12.67 12.74
C GLN A 17 -14.06 11.49 12.13
N LYS A 18 -13.47 10.82 11.14
CA LYS A 18 -14.06 9.65 10.48
C LYS A 18 -13.14 8.44 10.54
N TRP A 19 -13.74 7.27 10.53
CA TRP A 19 -13.03 6.04 10.19
C TRP A 19 -12.81 5.98 8.69
N ARG A 20 -11.60 5.65 8.28
CA ARG A 20 -11.20 5.54 6.88
C ARG A 20 -10.71 4.12 6.64
N VAL A 21 -11.25 3.47 5.62
CA VAL A 21 -10.82 2.13 5.24
C VAL A 21 -10.44 2.11 3.76
N LEU A 22 -9.20 1.75 3.49
CA LEU A 22 -8.71 1.46 2.15
C LEU A 22 -8.78 -0.05 1.94
N VAL A 23 -9.42 -0.48 0.87
CA VAL A 23 -9.60 -1.90 0.54
C VAL A 23 -9.32 -2.14 -0.93
N CYS A 24 -8.90 -3.36 -1.26
CA CYS A 24 -8.93 -3.87 -2.62
C CYS A 24 -10.37 -4.35 -2.91
N ALA A 25 -11.21 -3.48 -3.50
CA ALA A 25 -12.61 -3.78 -3.76
C ALA A 25 -12.79 -4.47 -5.12
N LYS A 26 -13.56 -5.55 -5.19
CA LYS A 26 -13.82 -6.24 -6.46
C LYS A 26 -14.50 -5.31 -7.47
N GLY A 27 -13.91 -5.15 -8.65
CA GLY A 27 -14.38 -4.26 -9.72
C GLY A 27 -13.54 -4.44 -11.00
N GLY A 28 -13.73 -3.62 -12.03
CA GLY A 28 -12.71 -3.53 -13.09
C GLY A 28 -11.55 -2.69 -12.57
N PRO A 29 -10.26 -3.08 -12.68
CA PRO A 29 -9.59 -4.17 -13.43
C PRO A 29 -9.24 -5.44 -12.60
N GLY A 30 -10.07 -5.82 -11.64
CA GLY A 30 -9.88 -6.96 -10.75
C GLY A 30 -10.25 -6.57 -9.32
N TYR A 31 -9.27 -6.09 -8.57
CA TYR A 31 -9.44 -5.58 -7.21
C TYR A 31 -8.76 -4.21 -7.05
N PRO A 32 -9.28 -3.14 -7.65
CA PRO A 32 -8.74 -1.80 -7.44
C PRO A 32 -8.86 -1.31 -6.00
N ALA A 33 -7.83 -0.61 -5.52
CA ALA A 33 -7.87 0.12 -4.27
C ALA A 33 -9.00 1.16 -4.30
N THR A 34 -9.81 1.18 -3.25
CA THR A 34 -10.96 2.08 -3.09
C THR A 34 -11.04 2.53 -1.63
N LEU A 35 -11.28 3.83 -1.42
CA LEU A 35 -11.33 4.42 -0.09
C LEU A 35 -12.77 4.66 0.35
N TYR A 36 -13.09 4.23 1.56
CA TYR A 36 -14.39 4.42 2.19
C TYR A 36 -14.25 5.15 3.52
N GLU A 37 -15.35 5.75 3.97
CA GLU A 37 -15.48 6.42 5.25
C GLU A 37 -16.67 5.92 6.07
N ALA A 38 -16.60 6.02 7.39
CA ALA A 38 -17.71 5.76 8.30
C ALA A 38 -17.62 6.62 9.57
N ASP A 39 -18.76 6.83 10.23
CA ASP A 39 -18.83 7.44 11.56
C ASP A 39 -18.39 6.48 12.68
N GLN A 40 -18.64 5.18 12.50
CA GLN A 40 -18.25 4.13 13.43
C GLN A 40 -17.23 3.19 12.79
N TRP A 41 -16.38 2.57 13.62
CA TRP A 41 -15.29 1.71 13.15
C TRP A 41 -15.76 0.50 12.34
N ASN A 42 -17.01 0.08 12.54
CA ASN A 42 -17.63 -1.07 11.88
C ASN A 42 -18.67 -0.66 10.81
N GLY A 43 -18.74 0.62 10.44
CA GLY A 43 -19.62 1.11 9.38
C GLY A 43 -20.94 1.74 9.87
N PRO A 44 -21.91 1.97 8.96
CA PRO A 44 -21.85 1.70 7.53
C PRO A 44 -20.79 2.54 6.81
N PHE A 45 -20.12 1.93 5.84
CA PHE A 45 -19.07 2.57 5.05
C PHE A 45 -19.60 3.13 3.73
N LYS A 46 -19.27 4.40 3.44
CA LYS A 46 -19.56 5.11 2.19
C LYS A 46 -18.28 5.34 1.40
N GLN A 47 -18.31 5.07 0.10
CA GLN A 47 -17.16 5.33 -0.78
C GLN A 47 -16.92 6.83 -0.92
N ILE A 48 -15.64 7.24 -0.86
CA ILE A 48 -15.25 8.65 -1.02
C ILE A 48 -14.19 8.88 -2.10
N ALA A 49 -13.41 7.87 -2.47
CA ALA A 49 -12.44 7.96 -3.57
C ALA A 49 -12.15 6.59 -4.19
N GLY A 50 -11.59 6.60 -5.40
CA GLY A 50 -11.43 5.42 -6.23
C GLY A 50 -12.75 4.94 -6.86
N PRO A 51 -12.80 3.72 -7.43
CA PRO A 51 -11.68 2.79 -7.55
C PRO A 51 -10.54 3.37 -8.39
N VAL A 52 -9.30 3.04 -8.03
CA VAL A 52 -8.15 3.31 -8.92
C VAL A 52 -8.23 2.48 -10.19
N ASP A 53 -7.49 2.85 -11.22
CA ASP A 53 -7.52 2.23 -12.55
C ASP A 53 -6.61 1.00 -12.69
N ILE A 54 -5.99 0.55 -11.58
CA ILE A 54 -5.09 -0.61 -11.55
C ILE A 54 -5.56 -1.69 -10.57
N ASN A 55 -5.16 -2.93 -10.85
CA ASN A 55 -5.41 -4.05 -9.95
C ASN A 55 -4.44 -3.96 -8.76
N SER A 56 -4.97 -3.97 -7.54
CA SER A 56 -4.23 -3.67 -6.31
C SER A 56 -4.13 -4.89 -5.39
N THR A 57 -3.17 -4.88 -4.47
CA THR A 57 -2.98 -5.88 -3.40
C THR A 57 -2.35 -5.19 -2.20
N GLY A 58 -2.73 -5.60 -1.00
CA GLY A 58 -2.10 -5.13 0.23
C GLY A 58 -2.23 -3.62 0.44
N CYS A 59 -3.43 -3.17 0.82
CA CYS A 59 -3.65 -1.76 1.11
C CYS A 59 -2.98 -1.33 2.41
N LEU A 60 -2.45 -0.11 2.41
CA LEU A 60 -1.91 0.57 3.57
C LEU A 60 -2.29 2.05 3.50
N LEU A 61 -2.74 2.59 4.63
CA LEU A 61 -2.88 4.03 4.85
C LEU A 61 -1.83 4.41 5.88
N GLN A 62 -0.82 5.17 5.48
CA GLN A 62 0.31 5.48 6.35
C GLN A 62 0.65 6.96 6.32
N LYS A 63 1.05 7.49 7.48
CA LYS A 63 1.61 8.83 7.58
C LYS A 63 3.08 8.84 7.24
N PHE A 64 3.47 9.79 6.41
CA PHE A 64 4.85 10.22 6.18
C PHE A 64 4.91 11.72 6.42
N GLY A 65 5.76 12.19 7.33
CA GLY A 65 5.84 13.61 7.68
C GLY A 65 4.51 14.21 8.18
N GLY A 66 3.63 13.40 8.80
CA GLY A 66 2.32 13.84 9.31
C GLY A 66 1.16 13.79 8.31
N GLN A 67 1.44 13.68 7.02
CA GLN A 67 0.45 13.55 5.94
C GLN A 67 0.15 12.09 5.64
N TYR A 68 -1.12 11.73 5.46
CA TYR A 68 -1.51 10.40 5.02
C TYR A 68 -1.28 10.21 3.52
N TYR A 69 -0.94 8.98 3.17
CA TYR A 69 -0.83 8.47 1.81
C TYR A 69 -1.48 7.09 1.73
N ALA A 70 -1.95 6.72 0.55
CA ALA A 70 -2.43 5.38 0.24
C ALA A 70 -1.33 4.61 -0.49
N LEU A 71 -1.02 3.40 -0.01
CA LEU A 71 -0.03 2.52 -0.61
C LEU A 71 -0.65 1.17 -0.89
N PHE A 72 -0.26 0.56 -1.99
CA PHE A 72 -0.67 -0.80 -2.35
C PHE A 72 0.30 -1.38 -3.39
N GLY A 73 0.53 -2.68 -3.33
CA GLY A 73 1.13 -3.41 -4.44
C GLY A 73 0.17 -3.46 -5.62
N GLY A 74 0.71 -3.67 -6.82
CA GLY A 74 -0.09 -3.73 -8.03
C GLY A 74 0.58 -4.51 -9.15
N LYS A 75 -0.14 -4.62 -10.26
CA LYS A 75 0.42 -5.14 -11.51
C LYS A 75 1.45 -4.13 -12.04
N GLY A 76 2.66 -4.59 -12.34
CA GLY A 76 3.72 -3.75 -12.92
C GLY A 76 5.01 -3.69 -12.11
N GLY A 77 5.16 -4.48 -11.05
CA GLY A 77 6.44 -4.55 -10.34
C GLY A 77 6.70 -3.35 -9.45
N GLN A 78 5.70 -2.82 -8.76
CA GLN A 78 5.83 -1.61 -7.94
C GLN A 78 4.91 -1.64 -6.70
N PHE A 79 5.35 -0.95 -5.65
CA PHE A 79 4.50 -0.49 -4.57
C PHE A 79 4.04 0.92 -4.87
N HIS A 80 2.79 1.07 -5.28
CA HIS A 80 2.23 2.35 -5.69
C HIS A 80 2.00 3.25 -4.49
N VAL A 81 2.20 4.55 -4.70
CA VAL A 81 1.92 5.62 -3.74
C VAL A 81 0.91 6.56 -4.36
N TYR A 82 -0.19 6.75 -3.65
CA TYR A 82 -1.33 7.57 -4.06
C TYR A 82 -1.62 8.62 -2.99
N SER A 83 -2.18 9.76 -3.41
CA SER A 83 -2.63 10.81 -2.51
C SER A 83 -3.77 10.30 -1.63
N TYR A 84 -3.92 10.91 -0.47
CA TYR A 84 -5.07 10.72 0.40
C TYR A 84 -5.71 12.08 0.69
N PRO A 85 -7.04 12.20 0.63
CA PRO A 85 -8.02 11.13 0.37
C PRO A 85 -8.31 10.84 -1.11
N GLU A 86 -7.84 11.64 -2.07
CA GLU A 86 -8.35 11.64 -3.46
C GLU A 86 -7.97 10.40 -4.27
N LEU A 87 -6.96 9.63 -3.85
CA LEU A 87 -6.38 8.52 -4.60
C LEU A 87 -5.89 8.96 -6.00
N ASN A 88 -5.16 10.08 -6.07
CA ASN A 88 -4.41 10.44 -7.27
C ASN A 88 -3.04 9.75 -7.25
N ALA A 89 -2.59 9.21 -8.38
CA ALA A 89 -1.27 8.58 -8.47
C ALA A 89 -0.15 9.61 -8.22
N LEU A 90 0.77 9.28 -7.30
CA LEU A 90 1.94 10.12 -6.98
C LEU A 90 3.26 9.47 -7.40
N GLY A 91 3.26 8.16 -7.64
CA GLY A 91 4.43 7.39 -8.04
C GLY A 91 4.46 6.04 -7.36
N ALA A 92 5.66 5.59 -7.00
CA ALA A 92 5.90 4.34 -6.30
C ALA A 92 6.98 4.49 -5.23
N LEU A 93 7.04 3.54 -4.29
CA LEU A 93 8.19 3.42 -3.41
C LEU A 93 9.43 3.12 -4.23
N ASP A 94 10.51 3.83 -3.91
CA ASP A 94 11.83 3.60 -4.48
C ASP A 94 12.49 2.44 -3.72
N MET A 95 12.64 1.31 -4.39
CA MET A 95 13.04 0.04 -3.78
C MET A 95 14.38 -0.41 -4.34
N ASP A 96 15.40 -0.49 -3.48
CA ASP A 96 16.60 -1.27 -3.80
C ASP A 96 16.27 -2.76 -3.64
N ARG A 97 16.40 -3.51 -4.75
CA ARG A 97 16.08 -4.96 -4.84
C ARG A 97 14.68 -5.29 -4.34
N PRO A 98 13.62 -4.95 -5.10
CA PRO A 98 12.27 -5.25 -4.68
C PRO A 98 12.01 -6.75 -4.48
N PRO A 99 10.99 -7.15 -3.71
CA PRO A 99 10.69 -8.55 -3.39
C PRO A 99 10.03 -9.31 -4.55
N TRP A 100 10.32 -8.94 -5.79
CA TRP A 100 9.87 -9.61 -7.00
C TRP A 100 10.99 -9.62 -8.04
N SER A 101 11.04 -10.71 -8.82
CA SER A 101 11.93 -10.81 -9.98
C SER A 101 11.24 -10.29 -11.23
N GLU A 102 12.03 -9.95 -12.25
CA GLU A 102 11.50 -9.61 -13.57
C GLU A 102 10.66 -10.78 -14.12
N GLY A 103 9.45 -10.48 -14.60
CA GLY A 103 8.51 -11.48 -15.13
C GLY A 103 7.73 -12.27 -14.07
N GLU A 104 7.99 -12.09 -12.78
CA GLU A 104 7.24 -12.73 -11.68
C GLU A 104 6.07 -11.87 -11.18
N ASN A 105 5.22 -12.47 -10.35
CA ASN A 105 4.10 -11.76 -9.73
C ASN A 105 4.58 -10.80 -8.64
N SER A 106 4.34 -9.50 -8.80
CA SER A 106 4.70 -8.44 -7.87
C SER A 106 3.60 -8.03 -6.89
N ARG A 107 2.51 -8.80 -6.79
CA ARG A 107 1.39 -8.48 -5.89
C ARG A 107 1.75 -8.82 -4.44
N CYS A 108 2.43 -7.88 -3.80
CA CYS A 108 2.93 -7.96 -2.43
C CYS A 108 2.44 -6.75 -1.60
N TRP A 109 2.67 -6.78 -0.28
CA TRP A 109 2.19 -5.75 0.65
C TRP A 109 3.32 -4.74 0.89
N PRO A 110 3.06 -3.43 0.79
CA PRO A 110 4.11 -2.42 0.96
C PRO A 110 4.48 -2.15 2.42
N ASN A 111 3.71 -2.67 3.40
CA ASN A 111 3.74 -2.35 4.85
C ASN A 111 4.96 -1.53 5.31
N VAL A 112 4.81 -0.19 5.28
CA VAL A 112 5.83 0.75 5.73
C VAL A 112 5.45 1.24 7.12
N ILE A 113 6.40 1.21 8.05
CA ILE A 113 6.23 1.57 9.45
C ILE A 113 7.22 2.68 9.77
N PRO A 114 6.76 3.90 10.12
CA PRO A 114 7.63 4.93 10.67
C PRO A 114 8.17 4.50 12.03
N LEU A 115 9.45 4.72 12.24
CA LEU A 115 10.10 4.47 13.51
C LEU A 115 10.19 5.77 14.34
N PRO A 116 10.26 5.67 15.68
CA PRO A 116 10.53 6.82 16.53
C PRO A 116 11.85 7.50 16.19
N GLU A 117 11.96 8.78 16.55
CA GLU A 117 13.22 9.52 16.47
C GLU A 117 14.35 8.79 17.24
N GLY A 118 15.55 8.80 16.67
CA GLY A 118 16.73 8.11 17.24
C GLY A 118 17.01 6.72 16.67
N TYR A 119 16.08 6.13 15.91
CA TYR A 119 16.36 4.91 15.15
C TYR A 119 17.26 5.20 13.94
N PRO A 120 18.13 4.26 13.53
CA PRO A 120 19.08 4.46 12.43
C PRO A 120 18.41 4.67 11.07
N ALA A 121 17.19 4.15 10.90
CA ALA A 121 16.34 4.40 9.75
C ALA A 121 15.00 4.98 10.23
N PRO A 122 14.49 6.06 9.61
CA PRO A 122 13.21 6.65 9.99
C PRO A 122 12.01 5.78 9.63
N TYR A 123 12.17 4.82 8.71
CA TYR A 123 11.13 3.89 8.31
C TYR A 123 11.71 2.48 8.17
N ILE A 124 10.88 1.48 8.43
CA ILE A 124 11.10 0.11 7.92
C ILE A 124 9.97 -0.24 6.95
N ALA A 125 10.25 -1.12 5.99
CA ALA A 125 9.20 -1.81 5.25
C ALA A 125 9.34 -3.31 5.43
N LEU A 126 8.23 -3.99 5.70
CA LEU A 126 8.16 -5.44 5.81
C LEU A 126 7.26 -5.98 4.70
N SER A 127 7.86 -6.71 3.77
CA SER A 127 7.13 -7.31 2.65
C SER A 127 7.47 -8.78 2.49
N MET A 128 6.92 -9.37 1.43
CA MET A 128 7.14 -10.75 1.06
C MET A 128 7.18 -10.89 -0.45
N ASP A 129 7.86 -11.93 -0.94
CA ASP A 129 7.79 -12.31 -2.34
C ASP A 129 6.56 -13.21 -2.62
N ARG A 130 6.43 -13.57 -3.91
CA ARG A 130 5.43 -14.53 -4.41
C ARG A 130 6.07 -15.74 -5.03
N ALA A 131 7.31 -16.06 -4.64
CA ALA A 131 8.00 -17.24 -5.11
C ALA A 131 7.19 -18.48 -4.69
N ASN A 132 6.88 -19.33 -5.67
CA ASN A 132 6.14 -20.56 -5.39
C ASN A 132 7.04 -21.57 -4.69
N TYR A 133 6.56 -22.12 -3.57
CA TYR A 133 7.24 -23.25 -2.95
C TYR A 133 7.26 -24.44 -3.92
N PRO A 134 8.41 -25.11 -4.13
CA PRO A 134 8.52 -26.21 -5.08
C PRO A 134 7.43 -27.27 -4.89
N GLY A 135 6.67 -27.56 -5.94
CA GLY A 135 5.62 -28.59 -5.95
C GLY A 135 4.23 -28.11 -5.51
N LEU A 136 4.07 -26.89 -4.99
CA LEU A 136 2.75 -26.31 -4.73
C LEU A 136 2.18 -25.65 -5.99
N LYS A 137 0.92 -25.97 -6.31
CA LYS A 137 0.15 -25.31 -7.37
C LYS A 137 -0.69 -24.20 -6.74
N GLY A 138 -0.47 -22.95 -7.12
CA GLY A 138 -1.29 -21.82 -6.67
C GLY A 138 -0.49 -20.57 -6.34
N TRP A 139 -1.04 -19.79 -5.42
CA TRP A 139 -0.52 -18.52 -4.94
C TRP A 139 0.11 -18.70 -3.56
N THR A 140 1.44 -18.70 -3.43
CA THR A 140 2.11 -18.72 -2.13
C THR A 140 2.74 -17.38 -1.78
N TYR A 141 2.93 -17.14 -0.49
CA TYR A 141 3.81 -16.10 0.01
C TYR A 141 5.13 -16.78 0.38
N GLY A 142 6.24 -16.28 -0.16
CA GLY A 142 7.55 -16.87 0.07
C GLY A 142 8.32 -16.12 1.14
N ALA A 143 9.54 -15.69 0.82
CA ALA A 143 10.43 -15.11 1.83
C ALA A 143 9.90 -13.77 2.36
N LEU A 144 10.20 -13.48 3.62
CA LEU A 144 10.00 -12.16 4.22
C LEU A 144 11.22 -11.28 3.95
N TYR A 145 10.96 -10.02 3.60
CA TYR A 145 11.97 -9.02 3.30
C TYR A 145 11.81 -7.84 4.24
N LEU A 146 12.90 -7.46 4.90
CA LEU A 146 12.99 -6.25 5.71
C LEU A 146 13.82 -5.21 4.96
N TYR A 147 13.25 -4.02 4.79
CA TYR A 147 13.92 -2.87 4.20
C TYR A 147 14.03 -1.73 5.21
N HIS A 148 15.08 -0.93 5.09
CA HIS A 148 15.24 0.34 5.78
C HIS A 148 14.95 1.49 4.82
N GLY A 149 13.99 2.34 5.17
CA GLY A 149 13.56 3.46 4.34
C GLY A 149 14.16 4.78 4.83
N HIS A 150 14.66 5.58 3.88
CA HIS A 150 15.24 6.89 4.13
C HIS A 150 14.57 7.96 3.27
N VAL A 151 14.56 9.21 3.74
CA VAL A 151 14.13 10.34 2.92
C VAL A 151 15.28 10.70 1.99
N ARG A 152 15.04 10.66 0.67
CA ARG A 152 16.04 11.14 -0.30
C ARG A 152 16.40 12.61 -0.01
N PRO A 153 17.68 12.94 0.23
CA PRO A 153 18.13 14.32 0.38
C PRO A 153 17.74 15.17 -0.82
N GLN A 154 17.43 16.45 -0.57
CA GLN A 154 17.01 17.36 -1.63
C GLN A 154 18.05 17.55 -2.74
N THR A 155 19.34 17.37 -2.41
CA THR A 155 20.47 17.44 -3.35
C THR A 155 20.48 16.32 -4.38
N GLU A 156 19.90 15.16 -4.08
CA GLU A 156 19.86 13.99 -4.96
C GLU A 156 18.60 13.97 -5.84
N ARG A 157 17.58 14.75 -5.51
CA ARG A 157 16.31 14.84 -6.26
C ARG A 157 16.40 15.68 -7.54
N ASN A 158 17.44 16.49 -7.71
CA ASN A 158 17.61 17.39 -8.86
C ASN A 158 18.48 16.81 -9.99
N GLN A 159 18.82 15.52 -9.94
CA GLN A 159 19.70 14.85 -10.91
C GLN A 159 18.95 13.85 -11.83
N GLU A 160 17.63 13.78 -11.73
CA GLU A 160 16.72 13.00 -12.60
C GLU A 160 15.80 13.95 -13.37
#